data_AF-A0A5K4FBS6-F1
#
_entry.id   AF-A0A5K4FBS6-F1
#
_cell.length_a   1.000
_cell.length_b   1.000
_cell.length_c   1.000
_cell.angle_alpha   90.00
_cell.angle_beta   90.00
_cell.angle_gamma   90.00
#
_symmetry.space_group_name_H-M   'P 1'
#
loop_
_entity.id
_entity.type
_entity.pdbx_description
1 polymer ?
#
loop_
_entity_poly.entity_id
_entity_poly.type
_entity_poly.pdbx_seq_one_letter_code
_entity_poly.pdbx_strand_id
1 'polypeptide(L)'
;MNAAKKAMEKNPNHANSLTWYGILWDEHNNLKGFLERFKNISELYDIWIRSEKADPNNFITESSLGIWYFIMTDVYRTKPELFKGTKYTGSEFSYESALKHMLKCEELAPMRSVITLAYLAKCYARLGQKDKAKEYGLKVLNYPAHHVEADEAKEEVKELLQTSK
;
A
#
# COMPACT_ATOMS: atom_id res chain seq x y z
N MET A 1 -18.71 0.48 1.89
CA MET A 1 -18.63 0.15 0.44
C MET A 1 -19.69 0.86 -0.42
N ASN A 2 -20.99 0.76 -0.11
CA ASN A 2 -22.07 1.27 -1.00
C ASN A 2 -21.96 2.75 -1.39
N ALA A 3 -21.54 3.63 -0.48
CA ALA A 3 -21.38 5.05 -0.79
C ALA A 3 -20.22 5.32 -1.79
N ALA A 4 -19.07 4.68 -1.57
CA ALA A 4 -17.91 4.82 -2.47
C ALA A 4 -18.19 4.25 -3.86
N LYS A 5 -18.87 3.09 -3.95
CA LYS A 5 -19.31 2.54 -5.24
C LYS A 5 -20.22 3.51 -5.98
N LYS A 6 -21.23 4.07 -5.31
CA LYS A 6 -22.12 5.09 -5.89
C LYS A 6 -21.37 6.37 -6.32
N ALA A 7 -20.38 6.79 -5.54
CA ALA A 7 -19.57 7.96 -5.88
C ALA A 7 -18.69 7.71 -7.12
N MET A 8 -18.09 6.53 -7.23
CA MET A 8 -17.33 6.10 -8.41
C MET A 8 -18.24 5.97 -9.64
N GLU A 9 -19.43 5.40 -9.51
CA GLU A 9 -20.39 5.28 -10.62
C GLU A 9 -20.89 6.66 -11.11
N LYS A 10 -21.14 7.61 -10.20
CA LYS A 10 -21.56 8.97 -10.55
C LYS A 10 -20.44 9.83 -11.10
N ASN A 11 -19.21 9.60 -10.66
CA ASN A 11 -18.04 10.35 -11.11
C ASN A 11 -16.83 9.42 -11.30
N PRO A 12 -16.80 8.66 -12.40
CA PRO A 12 -15.82 7.58 -12.62
C PRO A 12 -14.41 8.07 -12.88
N ASN A 13 -14.19 9.38 -13.01
CA ASN A 13 -12.90 9.99 -13.27
C ASN A 13 -12.44 10.91 -12.12
N HIS A 14 -13.09 10.83 -10.96
CA HIS A 14 -12.69 11.61 -9.78
C HIS A 14 -11.81 10.78 -8.86
N ALA A 15 -10.59 11.26 -8.63
CA ALA A 15 -9.56 10.53 -7.88
C ALA A 15 -10.04 10.05 -6.52
N ASN A 16 -10.68 10.89 -5.70
CA ASN A 16 -11.17 10.45 -4.40
C ASN A 16 -12.28 9.39 -4.49
N SER A 17 -13.13 9.45 -5.51
CA SER A 17 -14.19 8.45 -5.71
C SER A 17 -13.58 7.09 -6.04
N LEU A 18 -12.56 7.09 -6.92
CA LEU A 18 -11.80 5.90 -7.29
C LEU A 18 -10.99 5.37 -6.11
N THR A 19 -10.24 6.25 -5.42
CA THR A 19 -9.38 5.90 -4.27
C THR A 19 -10.18 5.20 -3.18
N TRP A 20 -11.25 5.84 -2.68
CA TRP A 20 -12.03 5.27 -1.58
C TRP A 20 -12.79 4.01 -2.00
N TYR A 21 -13.18 3.91 -3.28
CA TYR A 21 -13.76 2.66 -3.79
C TYR A 21 -12.70 1.55 -3.81
N GLY A 22 -11.49 1.82 -4.31
CA GLY A 22 -10.37 0.90 -4.32
C GLY A 22 -10.01 0.40 -2.92
N ILE A 23 -9.81 1.32 -1.95
CA ILE A 23 -9.47 0.97 -0.56
C ILE A 23 -10.54 0.06 0.04
N LEU A 24 -11.81 0.47 -0.03
CA LEU A 24 -12.90 -0.29 0.60
C LEU A 24 -13.17 -1.61 -0.08
N TRP A 25 -12.95 -1.71 -1.40
CA TRP A 25 -13.12 -2.94 -2.13
C TRP A 25 -11.98 -3.93 -1.84
N ASP A 26 -10.74 -3.45 -1.82
CA ASP A 26 -9.57 -4.25 -1.44
C ASP A 26 -9.72 -4.82 -0.03
N GLU A 27 -10.05 -3.95 0.94
CA GLU A 27 -10.23 -4.37 2.34
C GLU A 27 -11.41 -5.33 2.49
N HIS A 28 -12.53 -5.08 1.81
CA HIS A 28 -13.67 -6.00 1.83
C HIS A 28 -13.34 -7.39 1.29
N ASN A 29 -12.50 -7.47 0.23
CA ASN A 29 -12.04 -8.76 -0.29
C ASN A 29 -10.99 -9.40 0.62
N ASN A 30 -10.13 -8.60 1.27
CA ASN A 30 -9.15 -9.08 2.24
C ASN A 30 -9.82 -9.72 3.46
N LEU A 31 -10.94 -9.16 3.94
CA LEU A 31 -11.77 -9.75 5.01
C LEU A 31 -12.35 -11.13 4.64
N LYS A 32 -12.53 -11.43 3.35
CA LYS A 32 -12.93 -12.76 2.86
C LYS A 32 -11.74 -13.72 2.69
N GLY A 33 -10.53 -13.22 2.92
CA GLY A 33 -9.28 -13.95 2.79
C GLY A 33 -8.45 -13.53 1.57
N PHE A 34 -7.15 -13.78 1.66
CA PHE A 34 -6.18 -13.33 0.66
C PHE A 34 -6.47 -13.84 -0.76
N LEU A 35 -6.97 -15.07 -0.92
CA LEU A 35 -7.32 -15.59 -2.26
C LEU A 35 -8.45 -14.79 -2.91
N GLU A 36 -9.41 -14.31 -2.13
CA GLU A 36 -10.50 -13.49 -2.66
C GLU A 36 -10.00 -12.09 -3.03
N ARG A 37 -9.12 -11.51 -2.21
CA ARG A 37 -8.38 -10.29 -2.57
C ARG A 37 -7.59 -10.48 -3.88
N PHE A 38 -6.87 -11.59 -3.99
CA PHE A 38 -6.01 -11.88 -5.13
C PHE A 38 -6.78 -12.03 -6.45
N LYS A 39 -7.98 -12.61 -6.44
CA LYS A 39 -8.81 -12.73 -7.65
C LYS A 39 -9.12 -11.39 -8.33
N ASN A 40 -9.15 -10.31 -7.55
CA ASN A 40 -9.55 -8.97 -7.99
C ASN A 40 -8.36 -8.04 -8.26
N ILE A 41 -7.12 -8.57 -8.33
CA ILE A 41 -5.90 -7.75 -8.42
C ILE A 41 -5.85 -6.90 -9.69
N SER A 42 -6.40 -7.39 -10.80
CA SER A 42 -6.31 -6.68 -12.09
C SER A 42 -7.20 -5.46 -12.10
N GLU A 43 -8.44 -5.63 -11.66
CA GLU A 43 -9.43 -4.59 -11.55
C GLU A 43 -9.04 -3.55 -10.50
N LEU A 44 -8.47 -4.00 -9.38
CA LEU A 44 -7.97 -3.10 -8.35
C LEU A 44 -6.80 -2.26 -8.88
N TYR A 45 -5.86 -2.86 -9.61
CA TYR A 45 -4.79 -2.14 -10.27
C TYR A 45 -5.32 -1.07 -11.24
N ASP A 46 -6.32 -1.43 -12.07
CA ASP A 46 -6.92 -0.48 -13.01
C ASP A 46 -7.60 0.70 -12.28
N ILE A 47 -8.21 0.48 -11.11
CA ILE A 47 -8.74 1.56 -10.25
C ILE A 47 -7.61 2.47 -9.77
N TRP A 48 -6.48 1.92 -9.32
CA TRP A 48 -5.36 2.73 -8.84
C TRP A 48 -4.75 3.58 -9.94
N ILE A 49 -4.47 2.99 -11.10
CA ILE A 49 -3.90 3.73 -12.25
C ILE A 49 -4.86 4.81 -12.74
N ARG A 50 -6.17 4.57 -12.70
CA ARG A 50 -7.16 5.62 -13.04
C ARG A 50 -7.21 6.72 -11.98
N SER A 51 -7.09 6.36 -10.70
CA SER A 51 -7.07 7.33 -9.60
C SER A 51 -5.84 8.23 -9.68
N GLU A 52 -4.66 7.64 -9.90
CA GLU A 52 -3.39 8.36 -10.08
C GLU A 52 -3.45 9.29 -11.28
N LYS A 53 -3.97 8.81 -12.43
CA LYS A 53 -4.15 9.65 -13.62
C LYS A 53 -5.13 10.81 -13.41
N ALA A 54 -6.17 10.60 -12.59
CA ALA A 54 -7.16 11.63 -12.29
C ALA A 54 -6.61 12.73 -11.39
N ASP A 55 -5.75 12.39 -10.43
CA ASP A 55 -5.02 13.34 -9.59
C ASP A 55 -3.66 12.76 -9.14
N PRO A 56 -2.57 13.11 -9.83
CA PRO A 56 -1.22 12.66 -9.49
C PRO A 56 -0.68 13.20 -8.15
N ASN A 57 -1.39 14.13 -7.51
CA ASN A 57 -1.04 14.68 -6.19
C ASN A 57 -1.95 14.15 -5.07
N ASN A 58 -2.78 13.15 -5.35
CA ASN A 58 -3.59 12.51 -4.32
C ASN A 58 -2.72 11.59 -3.46
N PHE A 59 -2.25 12.11 -2.32
CA PHE A 59 -1.39 11.36 -1.41
C PHE A 59 -2.02 10.04 -0.91
N ILE A 60 -3.35 9.94 -0.84
CA ILE A 60 -4.05 8.70 -0.44
C ILE A 60 -3.93 7.65 -1.55
N THR A 61 -4.05 8.06 -2.82
CA THR A 61 -3.78 7.17 -3.96
C THR A 61 -2.34 6.69 -3.93
N GLU A 62 -1.38 7.60 -3.76
CA GLU A 62 0.06 7.27 -3.71
C GLU A 62 0.39 6.30 -2.57
N SER A 63 -0.14 6.55 -1.37
CA SER A 63 -0.03 5.63 -0.23
C SER A 63 -0.56 4.24 -0.57
N SER A 64 -1.80 4.18 -1.09
CA SER A 64 -2.49 2.92 -1.37
C SER A 64 -1.80 2.13 -2.48
N LEU A 65 -1.40 2.78 -3.56
CA LEU A 65 -0.70 2.15 -4.68
C LEU A 65 0.69 1.67 -4.27
N GLY A 66 1.43 2.45 -3.47
CA GLY A 66 2.73 2.04 -2.94
C GLY A 66 2.65 0.81 -2.03
N ILE A 67 1.68 0.80 -1.10
CA ILE A 67 1.40 -0.36 -0.24
C ILE A 67 0.97 -1.57 -1.08
N TRP A 68 0.13 -1.36 -2.09
CA TRP A 68 -0.29 -2.42 -3.01
C TRP A 68 0.91 -3.04 -3.74
N TYR A 69 1.82 -2.24 -4.31
CA TYR A 69 3.04 -2.74 -4.93
C TYR A 69 3.92 -3.52 -3.95
N PHE A 70 4.06 -3.06 -2.71
CA PHE A 70 4.81 -3.78 -1.68
C PHE A 70 4.21 -5.17 -1.44
N ILE A 71 2.89 -5.23 -1.23
CA ILE A 71 2.18 -6.49 -0.96
C ILE A 71 2.29 -7.43 -2.16
N MET A 72 2.06 -6.94 -3.37
CA MET A 72 2.13 -7.76 -4.59
C MET A 72 3.56 -8.25 -4.85
N THR A 73 4.58 -7.47 -4.51
CA THR A 73 5.98 -7.89 -4.58
C THR A 73 6.26 -9.00 -3.57
N ASP A 74 5.84 -8.86 -2.30
CA ASP A 74 6.00 -9.90 -1.27
C ASP A 74 5.27 -11.20 -1.68
N VAL A 75 4.06 -11.09 -2.23
CA VAL A 75 3.28 -12.26 -2.68
C VAL A 75 3.93 -12.90 -3.90
N TYR A 76 4.38 -12.13 -4.90
CA TYR A 76 5.04 -12.70 -6.08
C TYR A 76 6.33 -13.44 -5.71
N ARG A 77 7.11 -12.89 -4.77
CA ARG A 77 8.36 -13.53 -4.31
C ARG A 77 8.14 -14.77 -3.46
N THR A 78 7.02 -14.85 -2.72
CA THR A 78 6.76 -15.95 -1.76
C THR A 78 5.78 -17.00 -2.27
N LYS A 79 4.88 -16.63 -3.17
CA LYS A 79 3.81 -17.46 -3.75
C LYS A 79 3.62 -17.20 -5.25
N PRO A 80 4.68 -17.31 -6.08
CA PRO A 80 4.60 -17.04 -7.52
C PRO A 80 3.56 -17.90 -8.24
N GLU A 81 3.22 -19.07 -7.71
CA GLU A 81 2.21 -19.97 -8.26
C GLU A 81 0.80 -19.36 -8.33
N LEU A 82 0.49 -18.37 -7.48
CA LEU A 82 -0.80 -17.67 -7.52
C LEU A 82 -0.96 -16.85 -8.80
N PHE A 83 0.14 -16.42 -9.43
CA PHE A 83 0.11 -15.60 -10.63
C PHE A 83 0.02 -16.41 -11.93
N LYS A 84 0.10 -17.75 -11.85
CA LYS A 84 -0.05 -18.61 -13.03
C LYS A 84 -1.41 -18.40 -13.69
N GLY A 85 -1.39 -18.13 -14.99
CA GLY A 85 -2.60 -17.86 -15.77
C GLY A 85 -3.11 -16.42 -15.67
N THR A 86 -2.45 -15.55 -14.91
CA THR A 86 -2.72 -14.11 -14.93
C THR A 86 -1.90 -13.40 -16.03
N LYS A 87 -2.19 -12.12 -16.26
CA LYS A 87 -1.39 -11.25 -17.14
C LYS A 87 -0.04 -10.83 -16.55
N TYR A 88 0.20 -11.11 -15.27
CA TYR A 88 1.36 -10.61 -14.53
C TYR A 88 2.53 -11.59 -14.61
N THR A 89 3.70 -11.04 -14.93
CA THR A 89 4.94 -11.78 -15.12
C THR A 89 5.95 -11.57 -13.98
N GLY A 90 5.59 -10.73 -13.01
CA GLY A 90 6.43 -10.34 -11.89
C GLY A 90 7.26 -9.09 -12.18
N SER A 91 7.47 -8.76 -13.45
CA SER A 91 8.18 -7.54 -13.87
C SER A 91 7.43 -6.26 -13.49
N GLU A 92 6.12 -6.37 -13.26
CA GLU A 92 5.23 -5.29 -12.86
C GLU A 92 5.36 -4.93 -11.38
N PHE A 93 5.97 -5.80 -10.55
CA PHE A 93 6.04 -5.61 -9.10
C PHE A 93 7.48 -5.49 -8.63
N SER A 94 7.77 -4.39 -7.92
CA SER A 94 9.06 -4.22 -7.28
C SER A 94 8.94 -3.36 -6.03
N TYR A 95 9.87 -3.57 -5.09
CA TYR A 95 9.99 -2.71 -3.91
C TYR A 95 10.38 -1.28 -4.30
N GLU A 96 11.10 -1.09 -5.40
CA GLU A 96 11.42 0.21 -5.97
C GLU A 96 10.16 0.97 -6.41
N SER A 97 9.22 0.27 -7.06
CA SER A 97 7.92 0.85 -7.45
C SER A 97 7.09 1.20 -6.22
N ALA A 98 7.04 0.29 -5.24
CA ALA A 98 6.39 0.54 -3.96
C ALA A 98 6.97 1.80 -3.27
N LEU A 99 8.29 1.86 -3.19
CA LEU A 99 9.01 2.95 -2.56
C LEU A 99 8.76 4.29 -3.25
N LYS A 100 8.76 4.32 -4.59
CA LYS A 100 8.47 5.53 -5.38
C LYS A 100 7.14 6.18 -4.95
N HIS A 101 6.07 5.40 -4.92
CA HIS A 101 4.74 5.90 -4.57
C HIS A 101 4.63 6.30 -3.09
N MET A 102 5.17 5.49 -2.18
CA MET A 102 5.12 5.83 -0.75
C MET A 102 5.95 7.06 -0.39
N LEU A 103 7.11 7.26 -1.04
CA LEU A 103 7.89 8.48 -0.88
C LEU A 103 7.17 9.68 -1.46
N LYS A 104 6.44 9.52 -2.58
CA LYS A 104 5.62 10.60 -3.13
C LYS A 104 4.48 10.98 -2.18
N CYS A 105 3.82 10.00 -1.57
CA CYS A 105 2.86 10.25 -0.49
C CYS A 105 3.50 11.06 0.65
N GLU A 106 4.69 10.66 1.11
CA GLU A 106 5.38 11.35 2.21
C GLU A 106 5.83 12.77 1.80
N GLU A 107 6.16 13.02 0.53
CA GLU A 107 6.44 14.37 0.01
C GLU A 107 5.18 15.25 -0.01
N LEU A 108 4.05 14.70 -0.46
CA LEU A 108 2.77 15.41 -0.58
C LEU A 108 2.11 15.66 0.78
N ALA A 109 2.26 14.73 1.71
CA ALA A 109 1.62 14.75 3.02
C ALA A 109 2.53 14.14 4.11
N PRO A 110 3.59 14.87 4.53
CA PRO A 110 4.57 14.36 5.49
C PRO A 110 3.93 13.91 6.79
N MET A 111 4.36 12.75 7.31
CA MET A 111 3.90 12.21 8.60
C MET A 111 2.38 12.08 8.71
N ARG A 112 1.63 12.04 7.60
CA ARG A 112 0.16 11.97 7.62
C ARG A 112 -0.35 10.56 7.85
N SER A 113 0.40 9.54 7.43
CA SER A 113 -0.02 8.13 7.49
C SER A 113 1.05 7.29 8.18
N VAL A 114 0.79 6.90 9.43
CA VAL A 114 1.63 5.95 10.17
C VAL A 114 1.80 4.63 9.44
N ILE A 115 0.75 4.18 8.74
CA ILE A 115 0.77 2.97 7.92
C ILE A 115 1.78 3.12 6.78
N THR A 116 1.77 4.25 6.07
CA THR A 116 2.73 4.51 4.98
C THR A 116 4.16 4.52 5.51
N LEU A 117 4.40 5.14 6.65
CA LEU A 117 5.72 5.15 7.30
C LEU A 117 6.18 3.72 7.68
N ALA A 118 5.28 2.88 8.18
CA ALA A 118 5.58 1.49 8.51
C ALA A 118 5.93 0.68 7.25
N TYR A 119 5.18 0.86 6.17
CA TYR A 119 5.50 0.21 4.89
C TYR A 119 6.79 0.76 4.25
N LEU A 120 7.12 2.04 4.42
CA LEU A 120 8.43 2.59 4.03
C LEU A 120 9.57 1.89 4.77
N ALA A 121 9.44 1.72 6.10
CA ALA A 121 10.42 0.98 6.89
C ALA A 121 10.58 -0.48 6.42
N LYS A 122 9.47 -1.20 6.22
CA LYS A 122 9.45 -2.57 5.69
C LYS A 122 10.08 -2.64 4.30
N CYS A 123 9.75 -1.70 3.42
CA CYS A 123 10.26 -1.65 2.04
C CYS A 123 11.77 -1.42 2.01
N TYR A 124 12.30 -0.48 2.79
CA TYR A 124 13.74 -0.29 2.92
C TYR A 124 14.45 -1.51 3.50
N ALA A 125 13.84 -2.21 4.47
CA ALA A 125 14.40 -3.44 5.00
C ALA A 125 14.47 -4.55 3.94
N ARG A 126 13.43 -4.72 3.12
CA ARG A 126 13.43 -5.66 1.98
C ARG A 126 14.48 -5.33 0.92
N LEU A 127 14.80 -4.05 0.75
CA LEU A 127 15.86 -3.56 -0.14
C LEU A 127 17.26 -3.61 0.50
N GLY A 128 17.40 -4.11 1.74
CA GLY A 128 18.67 -4.14 2.46
C GLY A 128 19.19 -2.78 2.93
N GLN A 129 18.40 -1.71 2.79
CA GLN A 129 18.76 -0.34 3.19
C GLN A 129 18.47 -0.14 4.68
N LYS A 130 19.28 -0.79 5.54
CA LYS A 130 19.06 -0.86 7.00
C LYS A 130 18.95 0.50 7.68
N ASP A 131 19.77 1.47 7.29
CA ASP A 131 19.76 2.81 7.92
C ASP A 131 18.44 3.55 7.66
N LYS A 132 17.93 3.50 6.42
CA LYS A 132 16.64 4.10 6.08
C LYS A 132 15.46 3.33 6.68
N ALA A 133 15.55 2.00 6.75
CA ALA A 133 14.56 1.19 7.45
C ALA A 133 14.45 1.61 8.93
N LYS A 134 15.59 1.83 9.58
CA LYS A 134 15.66 2.35 10.96
C LYS A 134 15.13 3.78 11.05
N GLU A 135 15.48 4.67 10.12
CA GLU A 135 14.98 6.05 10.10
C GLU A 135 13.45 6.10 10.09
N TYR A 136 12.81 5.41 9.14
CA TYR A 136 11.35 5.35 9.05
C TYR A 136 10.73 4.56 10.20
N GLY A 137 11.39 3.51 10.67
CA GLY A 137 10.93 2.79 11.85
C GLY A 137 10.86 3.68 13.10
N LEU A 138 11.86 4.53 13.31
CA LEU A 138 11.83 5.51 14.41
C LEU A 138 10.74 6.56 14.24
N LYS A 139 10.40 6.97 13.01
CA LYS A 139 9.23 7.86 12.75
C LYS A 139 7.92 7.20 13.18
N VAL A 140 7.76 5.89 12.93
CA VAL A 140 6.58 5.13 13.37
C VAL A 140 6.52 4.98 14.89
N LEU A 141 7.64 4.61 15.53
CA LEU A 141 7.70 4.46 16.98
C LEU A 141 7.41 5.76 17.72
N ASN A 142 7.82 6.90 17.17
CA ASN A 142 7.56 8.23 17.71
C ASN A 142 6.28 8.89 17.16
N TYR A 143 5.45 8.16 16.42
CA TYR A 143 4.22 8.72 15.84
C TYR A 143 3.25 9.15 16.95
N PRO A 144 2.73 10.40 16.93
CA PRO A 144 2.05 11.00 18.08
C PRO A 144 0.63 10.45 18.34
N ALA A 145 0.06 9.70 17.40
CA ALA A 145 -1.29 9.16 17.52
C ALA A 145 -1.32 7.83 18.29
N HIS A 146 -2.43 7.60 18.98
CA HIS A 146 -2.76 6.39 19.74
C HIS A 146 -4.15 5.90 19.31
N HIS A 147 -4.16 5.14 18.24
CA HIS A 147 -5.33 4.42 17.72
C HIS A 147 -4.84 3.07 17.20
N VAL A 148 -5.77 2.14 16.96
CA VAL A 148 -5.47 0.74 16.66
C VAL A 148 -4.41 0.59 15.57
N GLU A 149 -4.57 1.29 14.44
CA GLU A 149 -3.63 1.20 13.32
C GLU A 149 -2.25 1.78 13.64
N ALA A 150 -2.16 2.79 14.51
CA ALA A 150 -0.88 3.33 14.95
C ALA A 150 -0.17 2.37 15.91
N ASP A 151 -0.91 1.72 16.80
CA ASP A 151 -0.37 0.77 17.77
C ASP A 151 0.09 -0.53 17.06
N GLU A 152 -0.68 -1.04 16.11
CA GLU A 152 -0.30 -2.16 15.24
C GLU A 152 0.97 -1.84 14.43
N ALA A 153 1.01 -0.68 13.78
CA ALA A 153 2.19 -0.25 13.02
C ALA A 153 3.45 -0.14 13.89
N LYS A 154 3.31 0.33 15.14
CA LYS A 154 4.42 0.41 16.11
C LYS A 154 4.94 -0.97 16.48
N GLU A 155 4.06 -1.93 16.72
CA GLU A 155 4.48 -3.30 17.08
C GLU A 155 5.18 -3.98 15.91
N GLU A 156 4.62 -3.92 14.69
CA GLU A 156 5.24 -4.51 13.49
C GLU A 156 6.64 -3.93 13.22
N VAL A 157 6.81 -2.62 13.39
CA VAL A 157 8.11 -1.96 13.20
C VAL A 157 9.09 -2.34 14.29
N LYS A 158 8.64 -2.50 15.53
CA LYS A 158 9.50 -2.94 16.64
C LYS A 158 10.06 -4.33 16.38
N GLU A 159 9.24 -5.27 15.91
CA GLU A 159 9.68 -6.60 15.48
C GLU A 159 10.68 -6.54 14.31
N LEU A 160 10.39 -5.70 13.30
CA LEU A 160 11.28 -5.47 12.16
C LEU A 160 12.67 -4.98 12.60
N LEU A 161 12.74 -4.05 13.54
CA LEU A 161 14.01 -3.49 14.01
C LEU A 161 14.78 -4.44 14.93
N GLN A 162 14.11 -5.37 15.59
CA GLN A 162 14.76 -6.42 16.38
C GLN A 162 15.40 -7.49 15.52
N THR A 163 14.73 -7.90 14.43
CA THR A 163 15.21 -8.91 13.48
C THR A 163 16.32 -8.42 12.54
N SER A 164 16.53 -7.09 12.47
CA SER A 164 17.55 -6.47 11.61
C SER A 164 18.94 -6.35 12.24
N LYS A 165 19.08 -6.67 13.53
CA LYS A 165 20.35 -6.72 14.28
C LYS A 165 21.22 -7.88 13.80
#